data_AF-A0A2H9QU53-F1
#
_entry.id   AF-A0A2H9QU53-F1
#
_cell.length_a   1.000
_cell.length_b   1.000
_cell.length_c   1.000
_cell.angle_alpha   90.00
_cell.angle_beta   90.00
_cell.angle_gamma   90.00
#
_symmetry.space_group_name_H-M   'P 1'
#
loop_
_entity.id
_entity.type
_entity.pdbx_description
1 polymer ?
#
loop_
_entity_poly.entity_id
_entity_poly.type
_entity_poly.pdbx_seq_one_letter_code
_entity_poly.pdbx_strand_id
1 'polypeptide(L)' 'MSFIVDDLLMFPIDLSMKVLTKIRDMADEQMLNTQESVQKKFMEIQMKYENGELEEKEYKEVVEFLENRLKKIRGEK' A
#
# COMPACT_ATOMS: atom_id res chain seq x y z
N MET A 1 1.82 -8.65 -28.50
CA MET A 1 2.43 -7.36 -28.12
C MET A 1 2.50 -7.30 -26.60
N SER A 2 3.41 -8.06 -26.01
CA SER A 2 3.61 -8.20 -24.56
C SER A 2 5.09 -7.94 -24.32
N PHE A 3 5.47 -6.68 -24.13
CA PHE A 3 6.87 -6.29 -23.93
C PHE A 3 7.08 -5.10 -22.97
N ILE A 4 6.01 -4.54 -22.39
CA ILE A 4 6.15 -3.39 -21.45
C ILE A 4 6.18 -3.85 -19.98
N VAL A 5 5.70 -5.06 -19.68
CA VAL A 5 5.64 -5.58 -18.30
C VAL A 5 6.98 -6.20 -17.86
N ASP A 6 7.79 -6.71 -18.80
CA ASP A 6 8.99 -7.49 -18.45
C ASP A 6 10.18 -6.62 -17.99
N ASP A 7 10.30 -5.38 -18.48
CA ASP A 7 11.41 -4.47 -18.07
C ASP A 7 11.11 -3.70 -16.78
N LEU A 8 9.84 -3.58 -16.36
CA LEU A 8 9.48 -2.89 -15.11
C LEU A 8 9.67 -3.80 -13.87
N LEU A 9 9.63 -5.12 -14.05
CA LEU A 9 9.82 -6.13 -12.99
C LEU A 9 11.28 -6.28 -12.53
N MET A 10 12.21 -5.53 -13.13
CA MET A 10 13.60 -5.45 -12.70
C MET A 10 13.87 -4.23 -11.79
N PHE A 11 12.82 -3.52 -11.34
CA PHE A 11 12.95 -2.62 -10.21
C PHE A 11 13.44 -3.42 -9.00
N PRO A 12 14.34 -2.87 -8.17
CA PRO A 12 14.90 -3.60 -7.05
C PRO A 12 13.77 -4.05 -6.13
N ILE A 13 13.52 -5.36 -6.09
CA ILE A 13 12.56 -6.04 -5.21
C ILE A 13 12.77 -5.63 -3.74
N ASP A 14 13.97 -5.15 -3.38
CA ASP A 14 14.27 -4.59 -2.06
C ASP A 14 13.59 -3.24 -1.75
N LEU A 15 13.16 -2.46 -2.74
CA LEU A 15 12.40 -1.23 -2.52
C LEU A 15 10.97 -1.55 -2.08
N SER A 16 10.48 -2.68 -2.55
CA SER A 16 9.11 -3.14 -2.49
C SER A 16 8.75 -3.53 -1.03
N MET A 17 9.46 -4.48 -0.43
CA MET A 17 9.29 -4.87 0.98
C MET A 17 9.37 -3.69 1.98
N LYS A 18 10.16 -2.66 1.67
CA LYS A 18 10.31 -1.48 2.54
C LYS A 18 9.04 -0.65 2.64
N VAL A 19 8.22 -0.61 1.58
CA VAL A 19 6.96 0.16 1.59
C VAL A 19 5.94 -0.53 2.48
N LEU A 20 5.78 -1.84 2.34
CA LEU A 20 4.89 -2.65 3.17
C LEU A 20 5.26 -2.58 4.65
N THR A 21 6.56 -2.70 4.95
CA THR A 21 7.07 -2.59 6.33
C THR A 21 6.77 -1.22 6.92
N LYS A 22 7.03 -0.13 6.18
CA LYS A 22 6.72 1.23 6.65
C LYS A 22 5.24 1.44 6.94
N ILE A 23 4.34 0.88 6.14
CA ILE A 23 2.89 1.06 6.35
C ILE A 23 2.42 0.30 7.59
N ARG A 24 2.98 -0.88 7.80
CA ARG A 24 2.75 -1.66 9.01
C ARG A 24 3.28 -0.94 10.24
N ASP A 25 4.47 -0.36 10.17
CA ASP A 25 5.05 0.45 11.24
C ASP A 25 4.17 1.69 11.54
N MET A 26 3.68 2.38 10.51
CA MET A 26 2.74 3.50 10.68
C MET A 26 1.41 3.07 11.33
N ALA A 27 0.98 1.83 11.12
CA ALA A 27 -0.21 1.30 11.78
C ALA A 27 0.02 1.07 13.28
N ASP A 28 1.21 0.56 13.64
CA ASP A 28 1.62 0.30 15.01
C ASP A 28 1.92 1.61 15.77
N GLU A 29 2.44 2.63 15.08
CA GLU A 29 2.67 3.99 15.60
C GLU A 29 1.39 4.82 15.81
N GLN A 30 0.21 4.20 15.78
CA GLN A 30 -1.09 4.87 15.95
C GLN A 30 -1.46 5.88 14.85
N MET A 31 -0.69 5.97 13.76
CA MET A 31 -0.99 6.90 12.66
C MET A 31 -2.18 6.45 11.81
N LEU A 32 -2.57 5.17 11.86
CA LEU A 32 -3.71 4.61 11.12
C LEU A 32 -4.87 4.21 12.05
N ASN A 33 -5.25 5.12 12.96
CA ASN A 33 -6.30 4.91 13.96
C ASN A 33 -7.62 5.60 13.64
N THR A 34 -7.62 6.56 12.71
CA THR A 34 -8.84 7.27 12.28
C THR A 34 -9.16 6.93 10.82
N GLN A 35 -10.44 6.97 10.46
CA GLN A 35 -10.86 6.74 9.07
C GLN A 35 -10.14 7.71 8.10
N GLU A 36 -10.02 8.98 8.47
CA GLU A 36 -9.35 10.00 7.66
C GLU A 36 -7.88 9.65 7.40
N SER A 37 -7.15 9.20 8.43
CA SER A 37 -5.75 8.81 8.29
C SER A 37 -5.55 7.62 7.35
N VAL A 38 -6.44 6.61 7.43
CA VAL A 38 -6.42 5.44 6.56
C VAL A 38 -6.76 5.82 5.12
N GLN A 39 -7.76 6.67 4.92
CA GLN A 39 -8.14 7.16 3.58
C GLN A 39 -7.02 7.99 2.93
N LYS A 40 -6.37 8.87 3.70
CA LYS A 40 -5.22 9.63 3.21
C LYS A 40 -4.08 8.70 2.77
N LYS A 41 -3.80 7.66 3.57
CA LYS A 41 -2.78 6.67 3.22
C LYS A 41 -3.14 5.91 1.95
N PHE A 42 -4.41 5.56 1.78
CA PHE A 42 -4.93 4.95 0.56
C PHE A 42 -4.60 5.77 -0.69
N MET A 43 -4.86 7.08 -0.66
CA MET A 43 -4.56 7.98 -1.77
C MET A 43 -3.06 8.06 -2.05
N GLU A 44 -2.22 8.16 -1.00
CA GLU A 44 -0.77 8.16 -1.15
C GLU A 44 -0.26 6.88 -1.84
N ILE A 45 -0.82 5.72 -1.48
CA ILE A 45 -0.42 4.43 -2.06
C ILE A 45 -0.89 4.28 -3.49
N GLN A 46 -2.09 4.77 -3.82
CA GLN A 46 -2.58 4.80 -5.19
C GLN A 46 -1.69 5.68 -6.07
N MET A 47 -1.31 6.88 -5.61
CA MET A 47 -0.39 7.75 -6.37
C MET A 47 0.97 7.08 -6.60
N LYS A 48 1.52 6.38 -5.60
CA LYS A 48 2.78 5.65 -5.76
C LYS A 48 2.68 4.53 -6.80
N TYR A 49 1.57 3.79 -6.79
CA TYR A 49 1.31 2.76 -7.79
C TYR A 49 1.18 3.37 -9.20
N GLU A 50 0.40 4.46 -9.34
CA GLU A 50 0.24 5.18 -10.62
C GLU A 50 1.56 5.75 -11.15
N ASN A 51 2.46 6.18 -10.26
CA ASN A 51 3.80 6.65 -10.60
C ASN A 51 4.79 5.52 -10.92
N GLY A 52 4.38 4.25 -10.78
CA GLY A 52 5.27 3.09 -10.95
C GLY A 52 6.28 2.90 -9.81
N GLU A 53 6.08 3.56 -8.66
CA GLU A 53 6.91 3.41 -7.46
C GLU A 53 6.54 2.17 -6.63
N LEU A 54 5.48 1.45 -7.02
CA LEU A 54 4.89 0.35 -6.26
C LEU A 54 4.38 -0.70 -7.25
N GLU A 55 4.65 -1.98 -7.00
CA GLU A 55 4.17 -3.04 -7.88
C GLU A 55 2.70 -3.41 -7.60
N GLU A 56 2.00 -3.97 -8.59
CA GLU A 56 0.58 -4.34 -8.45
C GLU A 56 0.34 -5.30 -7.28
N LYS A 57 1.24 -6.26 -7.08
CA LYS A 57 1.14 -7.24 -6.00
C LYS A 57 1.16 -6.56 -4.63
N GLU A 58 2.08 -5.63 -4.44
CA GLU A 58 2.24 -4.92 -3.18
C GLU A 58 1.13 -3.92 -2.95
N TYR A 59 0.70 -3.25 -4.02
CA TYR A 59 -0.43 -2.35 -3.99
C TYR A 59 -1.63 -3.09 -3.43
N LYS A 60 -1.91 -4.31 -3.93
CA LYS A 60 -2.98 -5.17 -3.42
C LYS A 60 -2.80 -5.53 -1.95
N GLU A 61 -1.61 -5.98 -1.53
CA GLU A 61 -1.35 -6.35 -0.13
C GLU A 61 -1.53 -5.16 0.83
N VAL A 62 -1.05 -3.98 0.44
CA VAL A 62 -1.17 -2.74 1.23
C VAL A 62 -2.62 -2.27 1.29
N VAL A 63 -3.32 -2.29 0.15
CA VAL A 63 -4.74 -1.93 0.06
C VAL A 63 -5.56 -2.84 0.97
N GLU A 64 -5.37 -4.15 0.89
CA GLU A 64 -6.07 -5.11 1.75
C GLU A 64 -5.80 -4.87 3.24
N PHE A 65 -4.56 -4.55 3.61
CA PHE A 65 -4.22 -4.16 4.98
C PHE A 65 -4.97 -2.91 5.42
N LEU A 66 -4.98 -1.85 4.59
CA LEU A 66 -5.66 -0.59 4.90
C LEU A 66 -7.18 -0.77 4.95
N GLU A 67 -7.79 -1.58 4.08
CA GLU A 67 -9.22 -1.91 4.12
C GLU A 67 -9.57 -2.62 5.43
N ASN A 68 -8.79 -3.63 5.81
CA ASN A 68 -8.98 -4.34 7.06
C ASN A 68 -8.84 -3.41 8.26
N ARG A 69 -7.92 -2.43 8.20
CA ARG A 69 -7.78 -1.41 9.24
C ARG A 69 -8.99 -0.48 9.28
N LEU A 70 -9.48 -0.06 8.12
CA LEU A 70 -10.68 0.78 8.01
C LEU A 70 -11.92 0.07 8.57
N LYS A 71 -12.13 -1.21 8.25
CA LYS A 71 -13.21 -2.04 8.81
C LYS A 71 -13.15 -2.11 10.32
N LYS A 72 -11.95 -2.35 10.88
CA LYS A 72 -11.71 -2.34 12.34
C LYS A 72 -12.06 -0.99 12.99
N ILE A 73 -11.71 0.13 12.35
CA ILE A 73 -12.03 1.47 12.85
C ILE A 73 -13.53 1.76 12.77
N ARG A 74 -14.19 1.33 11.69
CA ARG A 74 -15.64 1.49 11.51
C ARG A 74 -16.47 0.54 12.39
N GLY A 75 -15.83 -0.44 13.02
CA GLY A 75 -16.52 -1.47 13.81
C GLY A 75 -17.30 -2.47 12.96
N GLU A 76 -17.04 -2.52 11.66
CA GLU A 76 -17.62 -3.49 10.74
C GLU A 76 -16.89 -4.84 10.97
N LYS A 77 -17.63 -5.81 11.55
CA LYS A 77 -17.18 -7.19 11.79
C LYS A 77 -17.41 -8.08 10.56
#